data_AF-A0A7J2J6H1-F1
#
_entry.id   AF-A0A7J2J6H1-F1
#
_cell.length_a   1.000
_cell.length_b   1.000
_cell.length_c   1.000
_cell.angle_alpha   90.00
_cell.angle_beta   90.00
_cell.angle_gamma   90.00
#
_symmetry.space_group_name_H-M   'P 1'
#
loop_
_entity.id
_entity.type
_entity.pdbx_description
1 polymer ?
#
loop_
_entity_poly.entity_id
_entity_poly.type
_entity_poly.pdbx_seq_one_letter_code
_entity_poly.pdbx_strand_id
1 'polypeptide(L)' 'REHTGDPVPVVLWGPYIRIDDVKKYSERSCAHGGLGRIRGRDLMHTIANMLGKMRKFGA' A
#
# COMPACT_ATOMS: atom_id res chain seq x y z
N ARG A 1 20.69 -3.39 17.14
CA ARG A 1 19.53 -2.88 16.36
C ARG A 1 18.96 -4.08 15.64
N GLU A 2 18.02 -4.77 16.28
CA GLU A 2 17.43 -6.00 15.76
C GLU A 2 16.24 -5.65 14.87
N HIS A 3 16.06 -6.42 13.80
CA HIS A 3 14.86 -6.30 12.99
C HIS A 3 13.71 -6.98 13.72
N THR A 4 12.59 -6.28 13.89
CA THR A 4 11.37 -6.88 14.44
C THR A 4 10.42 -7.26 13.31
N GLY A 5 9.53 -8.23 13.59
CA GLY A 5 8.53 -8.71 12.64
C GLY A 5 7.28 -7.82 12.53
N ASP A 6 7.33 -6.62 13.10
CA ASP A 6 6.22 -5.68 13.08
C ASP A 6 5.95 -5.20 11.64
N PRO A 7 4.68 -5.02 11.26
CA PRO A 7 4.35 -4.45 9.96
C PRO A 7 4.86 -3.00 9.88
N VAL A 8 5.38 -2.64 8.70
CA VAL A 8 5.89 -1.29 8.43
C VAL A 8 4.81 -0.42 7.77
N PRO A 9 4.75 0.88 8.09
CA PRO A 9 3.82 1.80 7.43
C PRO A 9 4.18 1.96 5.96
N VAL A 10 3.16 2.06 5.09
CA VAL A 10 3.30 2.25 3.64
C VAL A 10 2.25 3.25 3.16
N VAL A 11 2.65 4.15 2.27
CA VAL A 11 1.77 5.10 1.58
C VAL A 11 1.99 4.99 0.09
N LEU A 12 0.89 5.01 -0.67
CA LEU A 12 0.92 5.18 -2.13
C LEU A 12 0.27 6.53 -2.45
N TRP A 13 0.95 7.35 -3.25
CA TRP A 13 0.47 8.67 -3.65
C TRP A 13 0.59 8.86 -5.17
N GLY A 14 -0.45 9.43 -5.78
CA GLY A 14 -0.50 9.64 -7.23
C GLY A 14 -1.88 10.11 -7.70
N PRO A 15 -1.99 10.57 -8.96
CA PRO A 15 -3.17 11.26 -9.49
C PRO A 15 -4.44 10.39 -9.57
N TYR A 16 -4.31 9.07 -9.58
CA TYR A 16 -5.43 8.12 -9.74
C TYR A 16 -5.63 7.21 -8.53
N ILE A 17 -5.02 7.55 -7.40
CA ILE A 17 -5.12 6.76 -6.18
C ILE A 17 -6.33 7.23 -5.37
N ARG A 18 -7.15 6.28 -4.91
CA ARG A 18 -8.22 6.57 -3.96
C ARG A 18 -7.60 7.00 -2.63
N ILE A 19 -7.79 8.26 -2.27
CA ILE A 19 -7.33 8.84 -1.00
C ILE A 19 -8.23 8.32 0.13
N ASP A 20 -7.63 7.95 1.27
CA ASP A 20 -8.34 7.59 2.49
C ASP A 20 -8.40 8.77 3.49
N ASP A 21 -9.00 8.54 4.65
CA ASP A 21 -9.17 9.56 5.68
C ASP A 21 -7.91 9.79 6.53
N VAL A 22 -6.82 9.04 6.31
CA VAL A 22 -5.59 9.17 7.08
C VAL A 22 -4.84 10.45 6.68
N LYS A 23 -4.59 11.33 7.66
CA LYS A 23 -3.91 12.63 7.43
C LYS A 23 -2.47 12.70 7.93
N LYS A 24 -1.96 11.64 8.57
CA LYS A 24 -0.63 11.61 9.18
C LYS A 24 0.06 10.29 8.87
N TYR A 25 1.37 10.34 8.59
CA TYR A 25 2.18 9.16 8.39
C TYR A 25 2.78 8.72 9.73
N SER A 26 2.27 7.61 10.27
CA SER A 26 2.77 6.93 11.48
C SER A 26 2.29 5.49 11.48
N GLU A 27 2.89 4.61 12.29
CA GLU A 27 2.51 3.20 12.42
C GLU A 27 1.02 3.06 12.78
N ARG A 28 0.55 3.85 13.75
CA ARG A 28 -0.84 3.83 14.21
C ARG A 28 -1.81 4.39 13.17
N SER A 29 -1.43 5.48 12.51
CA SER A 29 -2.29 6.10 11.49
C SER A 29 -2.41 5.20 10.25
N CYS A 30 -1.30 4.64 9.76
CA CYS A 30 -1.29 3.74 8.61
C CYS A 30 -2.03 2.42 8.86
N ALA A 31 -2.13 1.96 10.12
CA ALA A 31 -2.95 0.79 10.47
C ALA A 31 -4.45 0.98 10.16
N HIS A 32 -4.92 2.22 10.06
CA HIS A 32 -6.30 2.57 9.68
C HIS A 32 -6.42 2.98 8.21
N GLY A 33 -5.33 2.92 7.44
CA GLY A 33 -5.31 3.32 6.03
C GLY A 33 -6.02 2.31 5.11
N GLY A 34 -6.44 2.79 3.95
CA GLY A 34 -7.22 2.02 2.98
C GLY A 34 -6.45 0.89 2.29
N LEU A 35 -5.12 0.83 2.43
CA LEU A 35 -4.29 -0.29 1.98
C LEU A 35 -4.41 -1.52 2.90
N GLY A 36 -4.82 -1.34 4.15
CA GLY A 36 -4.83 -2.40 5.15
C GLY A 36 -3.45 -3.02 5.36
N ARG A 37 -3.40 -4.34 5.59
CA ARG A 37 -2.16 -5.09 5.79
C ARG A 37 -1.79 -5.89 4.54
N ILE A 38 -0.73 -5.45 3.85
CA ILE A 38 -0.20 -6.11 2.65
C ILE A 38 1.12 -6.84 2.94
N ARG A 39 1.52 -7.77 2.06
CA ARG A 39 2.86 -8.37 2.09
C ARG A 39 3.79 -7.57 1.18
N GLY A 40 5.07 -7.43 1.57
CA GLY A 40 6.04 -6.66 0.79
C GLY A 40 6.17 -7.12 -0.67
N ARG A 41 6.05 -8.43 -0.94
CA ARG A 41 6.08 -9.00 -2.30
C ARG A 41 4.91 -8.56 -3.20
N ASP A 42 3.80 -8.13 -2.60
CA ASP A 42 2.60 -7.72 -3.34
C ASP A 42 2.66 -6.22 -3.71
N LEU A 43 3.58 -5.45 -3.13
CA LEU A 43 3.70 -4.00 -3.32
C LEU A 43 3.88 -3.61 -4.79
N MET A 44 4.79 -4.27 -5.50
CA MET A 44 5.05 -3.97 -6.92
C MET A 44 3.86 -4.34 -7.82
N HIS A 45 3.10 -5.37 -7.47
CA HIS A 45 1.88 -5.73 -8.19
C HIS A 45 0.81 -4.65 -8.01
N THR A 46 0.61 -4.17 -6.78
CA THR A 46 -0.29 -3.04 -6.49
C THR A 46 0.09 -1.78 -7.27
N ILE A 47 1.39 -1.44 -7.30
CA ILE A 47 1.89 -0.30 -8.07
C ILE A 47 1.65 -0.50 -9.57
N ALA A 48 1.98 -1.67 -10.12
CA ALA A 48 1.76 -1.97 -11.54
C ALA A 48 0.28 -1.90 -11.92
N ASN A 49 -0.62 -2.34 -11.05
CA ASN A 49 -2.06 -2.21 -11.23
C ASN A 49 -2.51 -0.75 -11.27
N MET A 50 -2.04 0.08 -10.32
CA MET A 50 -2.35 1.52 -10.28
C MET A 50 -1.78 2.29 -11.49
N LEU A 51 -0.67 1.82 -12.06
CA LEU A 51 -0.09 2.36 -13.29
C LEU A 51 -0.80 1.89 -14.57
N GLY A 52 -1.79 1.01 -14.47
CA GLY A 52 -2.44 0.39 -15.64
C GLY A 52 -1.52 -0.54 -16.43
N LYS A 53 -0.39 -0.98 -15.84
CA LYS A 53 0.60 -1.86 -16.46
C LYS A 53 0.37 -3.34 -16.16
N MET A 54 -0.61 -3.65 -15.32
CA MET A 54 -0.95 -5.03 -14.99
C MET A 54 -1.85 -5.62 -16.08
N ARG A 55 -1.47 -6.80 -16.58
CA ARG A 55 -2.29 -7.55 -17.53
C ARG A 55 -3.46 -8.18 -16.77
N LYS A 56 -4.67 -8.09 -17.33
CA LYS A 56 -5.82 -8.87 -16.85
C LYS A 56 -5.55 -10.35 -17.08
N PHE A 57 -5.92 -11.17 -16.11
CA PHE A 57 -5.86 -12.63 -16.21
C PHE A 57 -7.28 -13.17 -16.13
N GLY A 58 -7.78 -13.75 -17.23
CA GLY A 58 -9.22 -13.99 -17.40
C GLY A 58 -9.97 -12.69 -17.74
N ALA A 59 -11.14 -12.81 -18.39
CA ALA A 59 -11.90 -11.69 -18.95
C ALA A 59 -12.44 -10.73 -17.90
#